data_AF-A0A0M3HWW8-F1
#
_entry.id   AF-A0A0M3HWW8-F1
#
_cell.length_a   1.000
_cell.length_b   1.000
_cell.length_c   1.000
_cell.angle_alpha   90.00
_cell.angle_beta   90.00
_cell.angle_gamma   90.00
#
_symmetry.space_group_name_H-M   'P 1'
#
loop_
_entity.id
_entity.type
_entity.pdbx_description
1 polymer ?
#
loop_
_entity_poly.entity_id
_entity_poly.type
_entity_poly.pdbx_seq_one_letter_code
_entity_poly.pdbx_strand_id
1 'polypeptide(L)'
;MDNGQDSWQLQSAQQTVSASAKETKAKRMQNDALARLKALRKALRAQTPSESSADQIACVQGGGELHFVNTTTTRAYYLVKKDSWLYLERENDGSSNILYVVRKLPDGRLLTKAMVD
;
A
#
# COMPACT_ATOMS: atom_id res chain seq x y z
N MET A 1 -23.90 21.65 -38.94
CA MET A 1 -22.55 22.04 -38.48
C MET A 1 -22.32 21.33 -37.16
N ASP A 2 -21.12 20.77 -37.05
CA ASP A 2 -20.69 19.66 -36.20
C ASP A 2 -20.52 20.05 -34.72
N ASN A 3 -21.23 19.35 -33.82
CA ASN A 3 -21.07 19.45 -32.34
C ASN A 3 -20.24 18.28 -31.78
N GLY A 4 -19.51 17.54 -32.62
CA GLY A 4 -18.77 16.34 -32.24
C GLY A 4 -17.45 16.58 -31.51
N GLN A 5 -16.84 17.77 -31.61
CA GLN A 5 -15.49 18.03 -31.09
C GLN A 5 -15.45 18.33 -29.57
N ASP A 6 -16.48 18.95 -29.01
CA ASP A 6 -16.50 19.32 -27.58
C ASP A 6 -16.67 18.10 -26.65
N SER A 7 -17.31 17.03 -27.13
CA SER A 7 -17.57 15.82 -26.33
C SER A 7 -16.28 15.03 -26.04
N TRP A 8 -15.35 14.97 -27.00
CA TRP A 8 -14.08 14.25 -26.86
C TRP A 8 -13.10 14.95 -25.90
N GLN A 9 -13.07 16.28 -25.89
CA GLN A 9 -12.21 17.05 -24.99
C GLN A 9 -12.69 16.95 -23.53
N LEU A 10 -14.00 16.99 -23.28
CA LEU A 10 -14.57 16.86 -21.93
C LEU A 10 -14.34 15.46 -21.33
N GLN A 11 -14.49 14.40 -22.14
CA GLN A 11 -14.23 13.03 -21.69
C GLN A 11 -12.75 12.79 -21.37
N SER A 12 -11.85 13.32 -22.21
CA SER A 12 -10.39 13.20 -22.02
C SER A 12 -9.93 13.95 -20.76
N ALA A 13 -10.48 15.14 -20.50
CA ALA A 13 -10.17 15.91 -19.31
C ALA A 13 -10.66 15.21 -18.03
N GLN A 14 -11.89 14.69 -18.04
CA GLN A 14 -12.44 13.93 -16.90
C GLN A 14 -11.66 12.64 -16.61
N GLN A 15 -11.23 11.91 -17.65
CA GLN A 15 -10.38 10.73 -17.47
C GLN A 15 -9.01 11.09 -16.87
N THR A 16 -8.37 12.16 -17.35
CA THR A 16 -7.04 12.59 -16.87
C THR A 16 -7.08 13.05 -15.41
N VAL A 17 -8.11 13.79 -15.00
CA VAL A 17 -8.31 14.22 -13.60
C VAL A 17 -8.61 13.02 -12.69
N SER A 18 -9.38 12.05 -13.17
CA SER A 18 -9.68 10.84 -12.38
C SER A 18 -8.44 9.94 -12.20
N ALA A 19 -7.56 9.88 -13.18
CA ALA A 19 -6.30 9.13 -13.11
C ALA A 19 -5.34 9.78 -12.10
N SER A 20 -5.16 11.11 -12.16
CA SER A 20 -4.29 11.84 -11.23
C SER A 20 -4.79 11.78 -9.78
N ALA A 21 -6.10 11.77 -9.56
CA ALA A 21 -6.70 11.60 -8.24
C ALA A 21 -6.42 10.20 -7.66
N LYS A 22 -6.53 9.14 -8.48
CA LYS A 22 -6.24 7.76 -8.06
C LYS A 22 -4.75 7.55 -7.75
N GLU A 23 -3.86 8.11 -8.56
CA GLU A 23 -2.41 8.11 -8.32
C GLU A 23 -2.06 8.84 -7.03
N THR A 24 -2.64 10.02 -6.83
CA THR A 24 -2.45 10.81 -5.61
C THR A 24 -2.92 10.04 -4.38
N LYS A 25 -4.09 9.38 -4.45
CA LYS A 25 -4.59 8.52 -3.37
C LYS A 25 -3.65 7.34 -3.09
N ALA A 26 -3.22 6.62 -4.14
CA ALA A 26 -2.30 5.51 -4.02
C ALA A 26 -0.98 5.94 -3.36
N LYS A 27 -0.41 7.08 -3.77
CA LYS A 27 0.81 7.62 -3.18
C LYS A 27 0.64 7.98 -1.70
N ARG A 28 -0.48 8.60 -1.32
CA ARG A 28 -0.77 8.91 0.10
C ARG A 28 -0.86 7.63 0.93
N MET A 29 -1.58 6.62 0.45
CA MET A 29 -1.70 5.32 1.15
C MET A 29 -0.33 4.64 1.31
N GLN A 30 0.53 4.71 0.29
CA GLN A 30 1.87 4.13 0.36
C GLN A 30 2.75 4.85 1.37
N ASN A 31 2.71 6.18 1.39
CA ASN A 31 3.45 6.98 2.37
C ASN A 31 2.99 6.65 3.81
N ASP A 32 1.70 6.49 4.05
CA ASP A 32 1.17 6.08 5.36
C ASP A 32 1.67 4.68 5.76
N ALA A 33 1.58 3.69 4.86
CA ALA A 33 2.11 2.34 5.08
C ALA A 33 3.61 2.35 5.43
N LEU A 34 4.42 3.10 4.68
CA LEU A 34 5.86 3.19 4.91
C LEU A 34 6.20 3.91 6.22
N ALA A 35 5.44 4.95 6.58
CA ALA A 35 5.59 5.65 7.84
C ALA A 35 5.30 4.72 9.03
N ARG A 36 4.22 3.94 8.95
CA ARG A 36 3.85 2.93 9.95
C ARG A 36 4.89 1.82 10.07
N LEU A 37 5.33 1.25 8.94
CA LEU A 37 6.39 0.25 8.93
C LEU A 37 7.69 0.78 9.57
N LYS A 38 8.07 2.03 9.29
CA LYS A 38 9.23 2.68 9.90
C LYS A 38 9.04 2.85 11.42
N ALA A 39 7.83 3.22 11.86
CA ALA A 39 7.51 3.35 13.28
C ALA A 39 7.61 1.99 14.00
N LEU A 40 7.06 0.92 13.43
CA LEU A 40 7.15 -0.43 13.97
C LEU A 40 8.60 -0.90 14.09
N ARG A 41 9.42 -0.69 13.06
CA ARG A 41 10.86 -1.00 13.13
C ARG A 41 11.59 -0.21 14.21
N LYS A 42 11.19 1.05 14.43
CA LYS A 42 11.75 1.87 15.52
C LYS A 42 11.33 1.31 16.87
N ALA A 43 10.07 0.94 17.04
CA ALA A 43 9.56 0.32 18.27
C ALA A 43 10.28 -1.01 18.56
N LEU A 44 10.46 -1.85 17.54
CA LEU A 44 11.19 -3.12 17.65
C LEU A 44 12.63 -2.95 18.15
N ARG A 45 13.33 -1.91 17.70
CA ARG A 45 14.68 -1.60 18.16
C ARG A 45 14.74 -1.04 19.59
N ALA A 46 13.63 -0.49 20.08
CA ALA A 46 13.55 0.10 21.41
C ALA A 46 13.03 -0.88 22.49
N GLN A 47 12.37 -1.97 22.09
CA GLN A 47 11.91 -3.01 23.01
C GLN A 47 13.02 -3.98 23.39
N THR A 48 12.87 -4.62 24.54
CA THR A 48 13.65 -5.81 24.88
C THR A 48 13.35 -6.91 23.86
N PRO A 49 14.36 -7.51 23.22
CA PRO A 49 14.14 -8.59 22.27
C PRO A 49 13.36 -9.75 22.92
N SER A 50 12.30 -10.20 22.25
CA SER A 50 11.57 -11.43 22.58
C SER A 50 11.81 -12.48 21.50
N GLU A 51 11.54 -13.76 21.78
CA GLU A 51 11.60 -14.82 20.77
C GLU A 51 10.65 -14.58 19.59
N SER A 52 9.58 -13.81 19.80
CA SER A 52 8.61 -13.44 18.75
C SER A 52 9.02 -12.21 17.94
N SER A 53 10.02 -11.44 18.38
CA SER A 53 10.45 -10.21 17.73
C SER A 53 11.18 -10.48 16.41
N ALA A 54 10.78 -9.82 15.32
CA ALA A 54 11.40 -10.02 14.02
C ALA A 54 11.35 -8.77 13.12
N ASP A 55 12.43 -8.51 12.38
CA ASP A 55 12.46 -7.61 11.21
C ASP A 55 13.18 -8.37 10.09
N GLN A 56 12.44 -8.69 9.03
CA GLN A 56 12.93 -9.53 7.96
C GLN A 56 12.54 -8.94 6.60
N ILE A 57 13.40 -9.20 5.61
CA ILE A 57 13.13 -8.89 4.22
C ILE A 57 13.34 -10.17 3.43
N ALA A 58 12.34 -10.58 2.67
CA ALA A 58 12.36 -11.79 1.86
C ALA A 58 12.02 -11.47 0.40
N CYS A 59 12.79 -12.04 -0.52
CA CYS A 59 12.49 -12.00 -1.94
C CYS A 59 11.43 -13.05 -2.28
N VAL A 60 10.35 -12.66 -2.95
CA VAL A 60 9.26 -13.58 -3.30
C VAL A 60 9.53 -14.22 -4.67
N GLN A 61 9.26 -15.53 -4.80
CA GLN A 61 9.35 -16.22 -6.08
C GLN A 61 8.45 -15.55 -7.15
N GLY A 62 9.00 -15.32 -8.34
CA GLY A 62 8.36 -14.53 -9.39
C GLY A 62 8.51 -13.01 -9.23
N GLY A 63 9.35 -12.56 -8.29
CA GLY A 63 9.77 -11.17 -8.10
C GLY A 63 8.96 -10.40 -7.07
N GLY A 64 9.60 -9.38 -6.50
CA GLY A 64 9.05 -8.55 -5.43
C GLY A 64 9.78 -8.75 -4.09
N GLU A 65 9.56 -7.82 -3.18
CA GLU A 65 10.19 -7.78 -1.85
C GLU A 65 9.09 -7.73 -0.79
N LEU A 66 9.15 -8.67 0.16
CA LEU A 66 8.29 -8.72 1.33
C LEU A 66 9.09 -8.25 2.54
N HIS A 67 8.70 -7.12 3.10
CA HIS A 67 9.15 -6.71 4.42
C HIS A 67 8.18 -7.22 5.48
N PHE A 68 8.72 -7.82 6.51
CA PHE A 68 7.97 -8.33 7.66
C PHE A 68 8.55 -7.73 8.93
N VAL A 69 7.68 -7.22 9.79
CA VAL A 69 8.04 -6.71 11.12
C VAL A 69 7.06 -7.29 12.13
N ASN A 70 7.56 -7.84 13.23
CA ASN A 70 6.77 -8.28 14.37
C ASN A 70 7.35 -7.68 15.64
N THR A 71 6.57 -6.84 16.30
CA THR A 71 6.81 -6.35 17.66
C THR A 71 6.11 -7.27 18.65
N THR A 72 6.19 -6.96 19.94
CA THR A 72 5.44 -7.70 20.97
C THR A 72 3.93 -7.66 20.71
N THR A 73 3.41 -6.51 20.28
CA THR A 73 1.97 -6.28 20.16
C THR A 73 1.49 -6.36 18.72
N THR A 74 2.32 -6.04 17.73
CA THR A 74 1.84 -5.76 16.36
C THR A 74 2.71 -6.47 15.33
N ARG A 75 2.09 -7.02 14.29
CA ARG A 75 2.78 -7.51 13.10
C ARG A 75 2.36 -6.76 11.86
N ALA A 76 3.31 -6.50 10.98
CA ALA A 76 3.07 -5.87 9.69
C ALA A 76 3.81 -6.57 8.55
N TYR A 77 3.16 -6.55 7.39
CA TYR A 77 3.64 -7.07 6.12
C TYR A 77 3.54 -5.95 5.09
N TYR A 78 4.64 -5.69 4.39
CA TYR A 78 4.66 -4.79 3.26
C TYR A 78 5.26 -5.52 2.06
N LEU A 79 4.43 -5.86 1.09
CA LEU A 79 4.85 -6.52 -0.15
C LEU A 79 4.86 -5.49 -1.27
N VAL A 80 5.99 -5.36 -1.96
CA VAL A 80 6.12 -4.51 -3.15
C VAL A 80 6.56 -5.35 -4.34
N LYS A 81 5.88 -5.15 -5.48
CA LYS A 81 6.23 -5.78 -6.75
C LYS A 81 5.89 -4.85 -7.91
N LYS A 82 6.93 -4.32 -8.57
CA LYS A 82 6.78 -3.30 -9.63
C LYS A 82 5.92 -2.14 -9.11
N ASP A 83 4.88 -1.77 -9.85
CA ASP A 83 3.95 -0.68 -9.51
C ASP A 83 2.78 -1.13 -8.61
N SER A 84 2.81 -2.35 -8.07
CA SER A 84 1.78 -2.87 -7.17
C SER A 84 2.36 -3.16 -5.79
N TRP A 85 1.58 -2.91 -4.76
CA TRP A 85 1.99 -3.13 -3.38
C TRP A 85 0.81 -3.41 -2.45
N LEU A 86 1.12 -4.03 -1.33
CA LEU A 86 0.20 -4.42 -0.28
C LEU A 86 0.82 -4.05 1.07
N TYR A 87 0.04 -3.44 1.94
CA TYR A 87 0.36 -3.28 3.35
C TYR A 87 -0.73 -3.93 4.19
N LEU A 88 -0.32 -4.78 5.13
CA LEU A 88 -1.18 -5.39 6.13
C LEU A 88 -0.53 -5.19 7.49
N GLU A 89 -1.21 -4.51 8.40
CA GLU A 89 -0.82 -4.36 9.80
C GLU A 89 -1.93 -4.94 10.67
N ARG A 90 -1.54 -5.67 11.72
CA ARG A 90 -2.47 -6.32 12.61
C ARG A 90 -1.91 -6.39 14.02
N GLU A 91 -2.73 -6.09 15.01
CA GLU A 91 -2.40 -6.42 16.40
C GLU A 91 -2.36 -7.95 16.58
N ASN A 92 -1.44 -8.44 17.39
CA ASN A 92 -1.16 -9.86 17.56
C ASN A 92 -2.28 -10.59 18.30
N ASP A 93 -3.04 -9.86 19.11
CA ASP A 93 -4.29 -10.32 19.74
C ASP A 93 -5.48 -10.37 18.75
N GLY A 94 -5.31 -9.81 17.55
CA GLY A 94 -6.32 -9.78 16.50
C GLY A 94 -7.36 -8.69 16.64
N SER A 95 -7.18 -7.72 17.55
CA SER A 95 -8.15 -6.67 17.88
C SER A 95 -8.36 -5.62 16.79
N SER A 96 -7.35 -5.36 15.94
CA SER A 96 -7.45 -4.39 14.85
C SER A 96 -6.59 -4.78 13.66
N ASN A 97 -6.99 -4.30 12.48
CA ASN A 97 -6.21 -4.43 11.25
C ASN A 97 -6.28 -3.19 10.36
N ILE A 98 -5.18 -2.99 9.63
CA ILE A 98 -5.09 -2.06 8.51
C ILE A 98 -4.70 -2.85 7.28
N LEU A 99 -5.45 -2.67 6.20
CA LEU A 99 -5.15 -3.24 4.90
C LEU A 99 -5.17 -2.14 3.84
N TYR A 100 -4.03 -1.90 3.21
CA TYR A 100 -3.92 -1.09 2.00
C TYR A 100 -3.45 -1.94 0.85
N VAL A 101 -4.16 -1.88 -0.28
CA VAL A 101 -3.81 -2.60 -1.50
C VAL A 101 -3.79 -1.59 -2.64
N VAL A 102 -2.70 -1.56 -3.40
CA VAL A 102 -2.62 -0.87 -4.67
C VAL A 102 -2.17 -1.84 -5.74
N ARG A 103 -2.96 -1.96 -6.81
CA ARG A 103 -2.64 -2.80 -7.95
C ARG A 103 -2.71 -1.98 -9.23
N LYS A 104 -1.62 -1.97 -10.00
CA LYS A 104 -1.62 -1.48 -11.37
C LYS A 104 -1.93 -2.63 -12.31
N LEU A 105 -2.99 -2.49 -13.09
CA LEU A 105 -3.41 -3.46 -14.09
C LEU A 105 -2.55 -3.31 -15.37
N PRO A 106 -2.50 -4.35 -16.23
CA PRO A 106 -1.74 -4.28 -17.48
C PRO A 106 -2.18 -3.15 -18.42
N ASP A 107 -3.43 -2.73 -18.34
CA ASP A 107 -4.00 -1.60 -19.10
C ASP A 107 -3.68 -0.22 -18.49
N GLY A 108 -2.83 -0.17 -17.46
CA GLY A 108 -2.41 1.06 -16.78
C GLY A 108 -3.38 1.55 -15.70
N ARG A 109 -4.57 0.95 -15.55
CA ARG A 109 -5.51 1.37 -14.50
C ARG A 109 -4.99 1.01 -13.11
N LEU A 110 -5.23 1.91 -12.16
CA LEU A 110 -4.95 1.69 -10.74
C LEU A 110 -6.20 1.29 -9.97
N LEU A 111 -6.09 0.20 -9.23
CA LEU A 111 -7.04 -0.23 -8.21
C LEU A 111 -6.45 0.08 -6.83
N THR A 112 -7.25 0.71 -5.98
CA THR A 112 -6.86 0.99 -4.59
C THR A 112 -7.95 0.43 -3.66
N LYS A 113 -7.55 -0.22 -2.56
CA LYS A 113 -8.45 -0.66 -1.49
C LYS A 113 -7.82 -0.29 -0.15
N ALA A 114 -8.63 0.30 0.73
CA ALA A 114 -8.26 0.59 2.10
C ALA A 114 -9.33 0.01 3.03
N MET A 115 -8.91 -0.71 4.06
CA MET A 115 -9.76 -1.17 5.16
C MET A 115 -9.02 -0.86 6.46
N VAL A 116 -9.71 -0.21 7.38
CA VAL A 116 -9.22 0.18 8.70
C VAL A 116 -10.40 -0.04 9.64
N ASP A 117 -10.17 -0.76 10.73
CA ASP A 117 -11.17 -0.99 11.78
C ASP A 117 -11.16 0.14 12.83
#